data_AF-A0A931KC74-F1
#
_entry.id   AF-A0A931KC74-F1
#
_cell.length_a   1.000
_cell.length_b   1.000
_cell.length_c   1.000
_cell.angle_alpha   90.00
_cell.angle_beta   90.00
_cell.angle_gamma   90.00
#
_symmetry.space_group_name_H-M   'P 1'
#
loop_
_entity.id
_entity.type
_entity.pdbx_description
1 polymer ?
#
loop_
_entity_poly.entity_id
_entity_poly.type
_entity_poly.pdbx_seq_one_letter_code
_entity_poly.pdbx_strand_id
1 'polypeptide(L)'
;MDRRAIIVRNPVDIDRFLAQGAARSARICCACGTLLIASCSSAPKSFLSVSDPAAINRARAVAFGQQQPDANAIPVLIDRLTDDDPVVRLASHEALKKRTGQDFGYLPYAEGEELAVSVERWRQWWATSTNGRMVAGAQPLASPQASPQSPAYQVRMSPTPVSEAAYREKKGLFRNLFRKR
;
A
#
# COMPACT_ATOMS: atom_id res chain seq x y z
N MET A 1 20.87 39.04 -27.85
CA MET A 1 19.47 39.49 -27.75
C MET A 1 18.94 39.46 -29.20
N ASP A 2 17.92 38.74 -29.62
CA ASP A 2 16.81 38.11 -28.90
C ASP A 2 16.09 37.06 -29.81
N ARG A 3 15.49 36.05 -29.17
CA ARG A 3 14.41 35.10 -29.57
C ARG A 3 14.14 34.83 -31.06
N ARG A 4 14.54 33.68 -31.63
CA ARG A 4 13.82 32.37 -31.67
C ARG A 4 12.29 32.46 -31.79
N ALA A 5 11.77 32.35 -33.02
CA ALA A 5 10.43 31.86 -33.32
C ALA A 5 10.56 30.50 -34.02
N ILE A 6 10.45 29.40 -33.27
CA ILE A 6 10.33 28.05 -33.82
C ILE A 6 8.85 27.69 -33.78
N ILE A 7 8.25 27.66 -34.97
CA ILE A 7 6.91 27.14 -35.23
C ILE A 7 6.99 25.62 -35.11
N VAL A 8 6.41 25.03 -34.06
CA VAL A 8 6.15 23.59 -34.00
C VAL A 8 4.66 23.38 -34.28
N ARG A 9 4.36 22.95 -35.51
CA ARG A 9 3.07 22.37 -35.88
C ARG A 9 3.05 20.93 -35.36
N ASN A 10 2.10 20.61 -34.49
CA ASN A 10 1.77 19.24 -34.10
C ASN A 10 0.32 18.96 -34.50
N PRO A 11 0.05 18.19 -35.57
CA PRO A 11 -1.25 17.57 -35.77
C PRO A 11 -1.13 16.09 -35.38
N VAL A 12 -1.63 15.73 -34.21
CA VAL A 12 -1.94 14.32 -33.93
C VAL A 12 -3.41 14.13 -34.28
N ASP A 13 -3.62 13.52 -35.45
CA ASP A 13 -4.86 12.91 -35.93
C ASP A 13 -5.45 11.97 -34.87
N ILE A 14 -6.67 12.26 -34.39
CA ILE A 14 -7.41 11.40 -33.45
C ILE A 14 -8.63 10.73 -34.12
N ASP A 15 -8.93 11.00 -35.39
CA ASP A 15 -10.22 10.60 -36.00
C ASP A 15 -10.19 9.34 -36.87
N ARG A 16 -9.48 8.27 -36.48
CA ARG A 16 -9.46 7.07 -37.32
C ARG A 16 -9.36 5.73 -36.60
N PHE A 17 -10.26 5.40 -35.68
CA PHE A 17 -10.48 3.99 -35.31
C PHE A 17 -11.87 3.66 -34.71
N LEU A 18 -12.95 4.27 -35.22
CA LEU A 18 -14.31 3.83 -34.90
C LEU A 18 -15.19 3.74 -36.17
N ALA A 19 -14.94 2.75 -37.04
CA ALA A 19 -15.91 2.36 -38.07
C ALA A 19 -15.56 1.05 -38.81
N GLN A 20 -15.62 -0.12 -38.17
CA GLN A 20 -15.93 -1.42 -38.81
C GLN A 20 -16.42 -2.36 -37.69
N GLY A 21 -17.57 -3.03 -37.72
CA GLY A 21 -18.70 -3.09 -38.62
C GLY A 21 -19.73 -3.99 -37.91
N ALA A 22 -20.98 -3.57 -37.85
CA ALA A 22 -22.08 -4.35 -37.33
C ALA A 22 -22.42 -5.51 -38.28
N ALA A 23 -22.61 -6.73 -37.76
CA ALA A 23 -23.49 -7.72 -38.38
C ALA A 23 -23.81 -8.92 -37.44
N ARG A 24 -25.11 -8.99 -37.08
CA ARG A 24 -25.95 -10.20 -37.11
C ARG A 24 -25.89 -11.17 -35.92
N SER A 25 -26.79 -10.90 -34.98
CA SER A 25 -27.90 -11.79 -34.59
C SER A 25 -27.68 -13.31 -34.54
N ALA A 26 -27.70 -13.86 -33.33
CA ALA A 26 -28.40 -15.12 -33.06
C ALA A 26 -28.88 -15.14 -31.60
N ARG A 27 -30.19 -14.97 -31.42
CA ARG A 27 -30.89 -15.40 -30.21
C ARG A 27 -30.93 -16.94 -30.25
N ILE A 28 -30.82 -17.62 -29.11
CA ILE A 28 -31.65 -18.76 -28.67
C ILE A 28 -30.98 -19.44 -27.46
N CYS A 29 -31.70 -19.37 -26.34
CA CYS A 29 -31.98 -20.42 -25.38
C CYS A 29 -30.93 -21.53 -25.17
N CYS A 30 -30.39 -21.59 -23.95
CA CYS A 30 -30.39 -22.85 -23.20
C CYS A 30 -30.23 -22.57 -21.70
N ALA A 31 -31.32 -22.78 -20.96
CA ALA A 31 -31.27 -23.00 -19.53
C ALA A 31 -30.57 -24.34 -19.27
N CYS A 32 -29.41 -24.34 -18.62
CA CYS A 32 -28.93 -25.48 -17.87
C CYS A 32 -27.80 -25.05 -16.93
N GLY A 33 -27.95 -25.41 -15.66
CA GLY A 33 -27.06 -24.99 -14.58
C GLY A 33 -25.60 -25.34 -14.83
N THR A 34 -24.74 -24.35 -14.64
CA THR A 34 -23.35 -24.54 -14.24
C THR A 34 -22.97 -23.35 -13.38
N LEU A 35 -22.90 -23.62 -12.08
CA LEU A 35 -22.37 -22.71 -11.07
C LEU A 35 -20.85 -22.62 -11.27
N LEU A 36 -20.41 -21.92 -12.31
CA LEU A 36 -19.00 -21.63 -12.54
C LEU A 36 -18.61 -20.42 -11.71
N ILE A 37 -18.32 -20.68 -10.44
CA ILE A 37 -17.52 -19.78 -9.60
C ILE A 37 -16.10 -19.74 -10.16
N ALA A 38 -15.91 -18.93 -11.20
CA ALA A 38 -14.60 -18.51 -11.68
C ALA A 38 -14.01 -17.51 -10.67
N SER A 39 -13.56 -18.03 -9.52
CA SER A 39 -12.72 -17.27 -8.60
C SER A 39 -11.29 -17.22 -9.15
N CYS A 40 -11.09 -16.46 -10.22
CA CYS A 40 -9.75 -16.03 -10.58
C CYS A 40 -9.29 -15.03 -9.53
N SER A 41 -8.36 -15.46 -8.67
CA SER A 41 -7.59 -14.58 -7.78
C SER A 41 -6.84 -13.57 -8.63
N SER A 42 -7.44 -12.41 -8.88
CA SER A 42 -6.81 -11.30 -9.61
C SER A 42 -5.75 -10.68 -8.71
N ALA A 43 -4.53 -11.20 -8.80
CA ALA A 43 -3.37 -10.53 -8.24
C ALA A 43 -3.26 -9.13 -8.86
N PRO A 44 -2.98 -8.08 -8.07
CA PRO A 44 -2.86 -6.73 -8.58
C PRO A 44 -1.70 -6.65 -9.56
N LYS A 45 -1.91 -5.98 -10.69
CA LYS A 45 -0.93 -5.87 -11.78
C LYS A 45 -0.28 -4.49 -11.85
N SER A 46 -0.79 -3.52 -11.11
CA SER A 46 -0.32 -2.14 -11.15
C SER A 46 -0.65 -1.39 -9.87
N PHE A 47 -0.04 -0.20 -9.70
CA PHE A 47 -0.32 0.70 -8.59
C PHE A 47 -1.79 1.15 -8.53
N LEU A 48 -2.49 1.17 -9.67
CA LEU A 48 -3.91 1.52 -9.73
C LEU A 48 -4.82 0.54 -8.97
N SER A 49 -4.33 -0.66 -8.66
CA SER A 49 -5.06 -1.64 -7.82
C SER A 49 -5.11 -1.25 -6.33
N VAL A 50 -4.63 -0.06 -5.96
CA VAL A 50 -4.76 0.53 -4.61
C VAL A 50 -6.21 0.84 -4.21
N SER A 51 -7.13 0.81 -5.19
CA SER A 51 -8.58 0.96 -4.98
C SER A 51 -9.34 -0.37 -5.10
N ASP A 52 -8.64 -1.52 -5.10
CA ASP A 52 -9.26 -2.84 -5.18
C ASP A 52 -10.15 -3.12 -3.94
N PRO A 53 -11.32 -3.77 -4.09
CA PRO A 53 -12.18 -4.08 -2.96
C PRO A 53 -11.50 -4.98 -1.91
N ALA A 54 -10.62 -5.90 -2.34
CA ALA A 54 -9.89 -6.77 -1.44
C ALA A 54 -8.68 -6.05 -0.82
N ALA A 55 -8.64 -5.96 0.51
CA ALA A 55 -7.54 -5.32 1.25
C ALA A 55 -6.16 -5.90 0.90
N ILE A 56 -6.08 -7.22 0.71
CA ILE A 56 -4.83 -7.89 0.30
C ILE A 56 -4.30 -7.40 -1.05
N ASN A 57 -5.20 -7.06 -1.98
CA ASN A 57 -4.82 -6.53 -3.29
C ASN A 57 -4.38 -5.08 -3.18
N ARG A 58 -5.06 -4.25 -2.36
CA ARG A 58 -4.62 -2.87 -2.08
C ARG A 58 -3.23 -2.84 -1.45
N ALA A 59 -2.99 -3.65 -0.42
CA ALA A 59 -1.71 -3.74 0.27
C ALA A 59 -0.58 -4.19 -0.68
N ARG A 60 -0.85 -5.15 -1.57
CA ARG A 60 0.10 -5.55 -2.61
C ARG A 60 0.31 -4.48 -3.68
N ALA A 61 -0.74 -3.73 -4.03
CA ALA A 61 -0.67 -2.66 -5.02
C ALA A 61 0.31 -1.55 -4.62
N VAL A 62 0.40 -1.26 -3.31
CA VAL A 62 1.34 -0.29 -2.73
C VAL A 62 2.80 -0.56 -3.15
N ALA A 63 3.20 -1.83 -3.31
CA ALA A 63 4.55 -2.20 -3.73
C ALA A 63 4.90 -1.68 -5.14
N PHE A 64 3.92 -1.57 -6.04
CA PHE A 64 4.11 -1.02 -7.38
C PHE A 64 4.27 0.50 -7.37
N GLY A 65 3.99 1.16 -6.25
CA GLY A 65 4.19 2.60 -6.10
C GLY A 65 5.61 3.00 -6.47
N GLN A 66 6.62 2.17 -6.16
CA GLN A 66 8.04 2.42 -6.48
C GLN A 66 8.32 2.75 -7.95
N GLN A 67 7.46 2.30 -8.88
CA GLN A 67 7.58 2.58 -10.31
C GLN A 67 6.90 3.90 -10.72
N GLN A 68 6.25 4.58 -9.78
CA GLN A 68 5.50 5.82 -10.00
C GLN A 68 6.28 7.04 -9.50
N PRO A 69 6.19 8.18 -10.20
CA PRO A 69 6.75 9.45 -9.73
C PRO A 69 6.22 9.83 -8.35
N ASP A 70 7.06 10.47 -7.54
CA ASP A 70 6.72 10.91 -6.17
C ASP A 70 5.47 11.77 -6.13
N ALA A 71 5.31 12.67 -7.10
CA ALA A 71 4.15 13.54 -7.25
C ALA A 71 2.82 12.77 -7.33
N ASN A 72 2.84 11.53 -7.83
CA ASN A 72 1.65 10.69 -7.98
C ASN A 72 1.54 9.68 -6.84
N ALA A 73 2.65 9.07 -6.45
CA ALA A 73 2.66 7.98 -5.47
C ALA A 73 2.39 8.48 -4.04
N ILE A 74 3.06 9.57 -3.63
CA ILE A 74 3.03 10.03 -2.24
C ILE A 74 1.63 10.44 -1.79
N PRO A 75 0.85 11.27 -2.54
CA PRO A 75 -0.51 11.61 -2.14
C PRO A 75 -1.39 10.36 -1.94
N VAL A 76 -1.32 9.42 -2.87
CA VAL A 76 -2.10 8.17 -2.83
C VAL A 76 -1.73 7.32 -1.61
N LEU A 77 -0.43 7.22 -1.29
CA LEU A 77 0.02 6.48 -0.11
C LEU A 77 -0.41 7.17 1.19
N ILE A 78 -0.38 8.50 1.25
CA ILE A 78 -0.88 9.27 2.40
C ILE A 78 -2.38 9.02 2.59
N ASP A 79 -3.17 8.98 1.52
CA ASP A 79 -4.60 8.67 1.59
C ASP A 79 -4.89 7.22 2.03
N ARG A 80 -3.94 6.29 1.84
CA ARG A 80 -4.04 4.91 2.33
C ARG A 80 -3.63 4.74 3.79
N LEU A 81 -3.09 5.76 4.45
CA LEU A 81 -2.90 5.73 5.90
C LEU A 81 -4.23 5.74 6.66
N THR A 82 -5.33 6.16 6.03
CA THR A 82 -6.68 6.10 6.61
C THR A 82 -7.51 4.93 6.07
N ASP A 83 -6.89 3.92 5.45
CA ASP A 83 -7.61 2.74 4.97
C ASP A 83 -8.24 1.96 6.12
N ASP A 84 -9.41 1.36 5.91
CA ASP A 84 -10.12 0.59 6.94
C ASP A 84 -9.30 -0.60 7.45
N ASP A 85 -8.46 -1.19 6.58
CA ASP A 85 -7.67 -2.37 6.92
C ASP A 85 -6.26 -1.98 7.44
N PRO A 86 -5.87 -2.41 8.66
CA PRO A 86 -4.57 -2.07 9.26
C PRO A 86 -3.37 -2.58 8.45
N VAL A 87 -3.51 -3.65 7.66
CA VAL A 87 -2.44 -4.16 6.80
C VAL A 87 -2.17 -3.20 5.65
N VAL A 88 -3.22 -2.61 5.06
CA VAL A 88 -3.06 -1.59 4.02
C VAL A 88 -2.42 -0.32 4.59
N ARG A 89 -2.84 0.08 5.80
CA ARG A 89 -2.26 1.21 6.53
C ARG A 89 -0.75 1.00 6.78
N LEU A 90 -0.37 -0.16 7.31
CA LEU A 90 1.02 -0.53 7.55
C LEU A 90 1.83 -0.54 6.24
N ALA A 91 1.33 -1.21 5.19
CA ALA A 91 2.02 -1.29 3.91
C ALA A 91 2.29 0.10 3.31
N SER A 92 1.31 1.01 3.43
CA SER A 92 1.41 2.37 2.92
C SER A 92 2.41 3.20 3.72
N HIS A 93 2.41 3.07 5.04
CA HIS A 93 3.38 3.73 5.91
C HIS A 93 4.82 3.29 5.62
N GLU A 94 5.06 1.98 5.51
CA GLU A 94 6.38 1.44 5.17
C GLU A 94 6.84 1.89 3.78
N ALA A 95 5.93 1.95 2.80
CA ALA A 95 6.24 2.46 1.48
C ALA A 95 6.61 3.95 1.48
N LEU A 96 5.92 4.76 2.30
CA LEU A 96 6.26 6.17 2.51
C LEU A 96 7.64 6.30 3.15
N LYS A 97 7.89 5.62 4.28
CA LYS A 97 9.19 5.63 4.97
C LYS A 97 10.34 5.26 4.05
N LYS A 98 10.19 4.17 3.29
CA LYS A 98 11.22 3.70 2.36
C LYS A 98 11.51 4.72 1.24
N ARG A 99 10.48 5.42 0.77
CA ARG A 99 10.60 6.39 -0.33
C ARG A 99 11.16 7.74 0.14
N THR A 100 10.65 8.26 1.25
CA THR A 100 10.91 9.63 1.70
C THR A 100 12.00 9.72 2.77
N GLY A 101 12.28 8.61 3.46
CA GLY A 101 13.16 8.57 4.62
C GLY A 101 12.56 9.24 5.87
N GLN A 102 11.30 9.69 5.81
CA GLN A 102 10.63 10.41 6.89
C GLN A 102 9.78 9.45 7.73
N ASP A 103 9.73 9.70 9.04
CA ASP A 103 8.84 9.02 9.96
C ASP A 103 8.23 10.04 10.94
N PHE A 104 6.92 10.01 11.12
CA PHE A 104 6.16 10.92 11.98
C PHE A 104 5.49 10.20 13.16
N GLY A 105 6.00 9.01 13.52
CA GLY A 105 5.50 8.23 14.64
C GLY A 105 4.13 7.62 14.37
N TYR A 106 3.87 7.24 13.12
CA TYR A 106 2.58 6.71 12.71
C TYR A 106 2.36 5.28 13.25
N LEU A 107 1.21 5.05 13.87
CA LEU A 107 0.81 3.75 14.41
C LEU A 107 -0.31 3.13 13.54
N PRO A 108 -0.06 2.04 12.80
CA PRO A 108 -1.05 1.45 11.90
C PRO A 108 -2.30 0.89 12.59
N TYR A 109 -2.21 0.58 13.88
CA TYR A 109 -3.32 0.04 14.67
C TYR A 109 -4.00 1.10 15.56
N ALA A 110 -3.53 2.35 15.53
CA ALA A 110 -4.22 3.44 16.22
C ALA A 110 -5.55 3.73 15.55
N GLU A 111 -6.50 4.24 16.33
CA GLU A 111 -7.86 4.57 15.89
C GLU A 111 -8.20 6.01 16.30
N GLY A 112 -9.22 6.59 15.65
CA GLY A 112 -9.75 7.90 16.01
C GLY A 112 -8.74 9.04 15.85
N GLU A 113 -8.62 9.86 16.90
CA GLU A 113 -7.86 11.11 16.87
C GLU A 113 -6.35 10.89 16.69
N GLU A 114 -5.78 9.85 17.30
CA GLU A 114 -4.35 9.56 17.20
C GLU A 114 -3.92 9.22 15.76
N LEU A 115 -4.76 8.47 15.05
CA LEU A 115 -4.58 8.18 13.63
C LEU A 115 -4.65 9.50 12.82
N ALA A 116 -5.68 10.31 13.05
CA ALA A 116 -5.91 11.55 12.32
C ALA A 116 -4.74 12.54 12.48
N VAL A 117 -4.24 12.72 13.71
CA VAL A 117 -3.08 13.59 13.99
C VAL A 117 -1.83 13.10 13.24
N SER A 118 -1.59 11.80 13.22
CA SER A 118 -0.42 11.23 12.54
C SER A 118 -0.50 11.38 11.02
N VAL A 119 -1.69 11.20 10.44
CA VAL A 119 -1.96 11.40 9.00
C VAL A 119 -1.82 12.87 8.62
N GLU A 120 -2.26 13.77 9.48
CA GLU A 120 -2.18 15.21 9.23
C GLU A 120 -0.73 15.69 9.16
N ARG A 121 0.17 15.16 10.01
CA ARG A 121 1.62 15.43 9.91
C ARG A 121 2.18 15.06 8.53
N TRP A 122 1.78 13.91 7.99
CA TRP A 122 2.17 13.48 6.64
C TRP A 122 1.65 14.45 5.56
N ARG A 123 0.40 14.90 5.66
CA ARG A 123 -0.21 15.84 4.72
C ARG A 123 0.47 17.21 4.74
N GLN A 124 0.73 17.74 5.92
CA GLN A 124 1.41 19.03 6.11
C GLN A 124 2.84 19.00 5.57
N TRP A 125 3.56 17.93 5.84
CA TRP A 125 4.90 17.72 5.30
C TRP A 125 4.89 17.69 3.77
N TRP A 126 3.95 16.96 3.16
CA TRP A 126 3.86 16.88 1.70
C TRP A 126 3.47 18.20 1.05
N ALA A 127 2.52 18.95 1.64
CA ALA A 127 2.14 20.28 1.18
C ALA A 127 3.32 21.26 1.22
N THR A 128 4.14 21.20 2.28
CA THR A 128 5.34 22.04 2.39
C THR A 128 6.41 21.62 1.37
N SER A 129 6.62 20.32 1.19
CA SER A 129 7.63 19.75 0.28
C SER A 129 7.33 20.04 -1.20
N THR A 130 6.07 20.04 -1.57
CA THR A 130 5.62 20.36 -2.94
C THR A 130 5.73 21.86 -3.24
N ASN A 131 5.39 22.71 -2.26
CA ASN A 131 5.55 24.16 -2.38
C ASN A 131 7.02 24.63 -2.41
N GLY A 132 7.95 23.86 -1.82
CA GLY A 132 9.39 24.11 -1.82
C GLY A 132 10.20 23.42 -2.93
N ARG A 133 9.55 22.70 -3.86
CA ARG A 133 10.16 21.94 -4.98
C ARG A 133 11.32 21.01 -4.59
N MET A 134 11.05 19.97 -3.80
CA MET A 134 11.83 18.73 -3.88
C MET A 134 11.35 17.89 -5.08
N VAL A 135 11.70 18.31 -6.30
CA VAL A 135 11.54 17.50 -7.53
C VAL A 135 12.82 17.61 -8.37
N ALA A 136 13.94 17.14 -7.83
CA ALA A 136 15.16 16.88 -8.60
C ALA A 136 16.08 15.92 -7.83
N GLY A 137 15.71 14.64 -7.76
CA GLY A 137 16.63 13.52 -7.49
C GLY A 137 17.30 13.43 -6.12
N ALA A 138 16.92 12.39 -5.35
CA ALA A 138 17.76 11.68 -4.36
C ALA A 138 18.32 12.45 -3.12
N GLN A 139 17.64 12.26 -1.97
CA GLN A 139 18.09 12.18 -0.55
C GLN A 139 19.02 13.27 0.06
N PRO A 140 19.02 13.45 1.40
CA PRO A 140 17.92 13.75 2.30
C PRO A 140 18.19 15.07 3.06
N LEU A 141 17.23 15.99 3.11
CA LEU A 141 17.32 17.07 4.09
C LEU A 141 16.96 16.48 5.45
N ALA A 142 17.95 16.42 6.33
CA ALA A 142 17.82 16.08 7.73
C ALA A 142 16.58 16.77 8.32
N SER A 143 15.66 15.96 8.84
CA SER A 143 14.47 16.45 9.52
C SER A 143 14.90 17.22 10.77
N PRO A 144 14.36 18.43 11.03
CA PRO A 144 14.30 18.92 12.38
C PRO A 144 13.41 17.95 13.16
N GLN A 145 13.92 17.43 14.27
CA GLN A 145 13.25 16.51 15.19
C GLN A 145 13.37 15.03 14.83
N ALA A 146 14.55 14.49 15.11
CA ALA A 146 14.61 13.24 15.85
C ALA A 146 13.69 13.38 17.09
N SER A 147 12.45 12.90 16.98
CA SER A 147 11.62 12.70 18.17
C SER A 147 12.39 11.74 19.09
N PRO A 148 12.57 12.08 20.38
CA PRO A 148 13.16 11.17 21.33
C PRO A 148 12.32 9.90 21.29
N GLN A 149 12.99 8.81 20.92
CA GLN A 149 12.53 7.43 20.89
C GLN A 149 11.08 7.29 21.38
N SER A 150 10.15 7.02 20.45
CA SER A 150 8.94 6.29 20.84
C SER A 150 9.43 5.19 21.77
N PRO A 151 8.96 5.14 23.03
CA PRO A 151 9.42 4.10 23.95
C PRO A 151 9.24 2.83 23.16
N ALA A 152 10.36 2.11 22.96
CA ALA A 152 10.38 0.91 22.16
C ALA A 152 9.05 0.22 22.42
N TYR A 153 8.29 -0.08 21.37
CA TYR A 153 7.19 -1.03 21.48
C TYR A 153 7.85 -2.35 21.88
N GLN A 154 8.25 -2.40 23.14
CA GLN A 154 8.51 -3.56 23.92
C GLN A 154 7.12 -4.12 23.99
N VAL A 155 6.80 -4.91 22.98
CA VAL A 155 6.14 -6.16 23.24
C VAL A 155 6.93 -6.75 24.41
N ARG A 156 6.51 -6.46 25.65
CA ARG A 156 6.74 -7.35 26.77
C ARG A 156 5.92 -8.60 26.47
N MET A 157 6.27 -9.30 25.38
CA MET A 157 6.54 -10.71 25.50
C MET A 157 7.66 -10.74 26.52
N SER A 158 7.28 -10.70 27.80
CA SER A 158 7.99 -11.51 28.75
C SER A 158 7.95 -12.89 28.10
N PRO A 159 9.06 -13.46 27.58
CA PRO A 159 9.13 -14.89 27.71
C PRO A 159 9.01 -15.06 29.21
N THR A 160 7.85 -15.47 29.73
CA THR A 160 7.92 -16.24 30.97
C THR A 160 8.98 -17.28 30.65
N PRO A 161 10.15 -17.30 31.31
CA PRO A 161 11.05 -18.41 31.13
C PRO A 161 10.21 -19.60 31.55
N VAL A 162 9.73 -20.37 30.59
CA VAL A 162 9.12 -21.65 30.88
C VAL A 162 10.27 -22.37 31.52
N SER A 163 10.23 -22.50 32.85
CA SER A 163 11.31 -23.14 33.60
C SER A 163 11.59 -24.47 32.91
N GLU A 164 12.85 -24.87 32.83
CA GLU A 164 13.22 -26.10 32.13
C GLU A 164 12.41 -27.30 32.65
N ALA A 165 12.03 -27.26 33.93
CA ALA A 165 11.05 -28.15 34.55
C ALA A 165 9.65 -28.10 33.89
N ALA A 166 9.05 -26.93 33.71
CA ALA A 166 7.74 -26.76 33.07
C ALA A 166 7.76 -27.20 31.59
N TYR A 167 8.89 -27.02 30.89
CA TYR A 167 9.05 -27.52 29.51
C TYR A 167 9.17 -29.05 29.47
N ARG A 168 9.92 -29.64 30.40
CA ARG A 168 10.15 -31.09 30.49
C ARG A 168 8.87 -31.84 30.90
N GLU A 169 8.06 -31.24 31.77
CA GLU A 169 6.74 -31.76 32.18
C GLU A 169 5.77 -31.77 30.99
N LYS A 170 5.60 -30.64 30.30
CA LYS A 170 4.73 -30.59 29.10
C LYS A 170 5.19 -31.56 28.02
N LYS A 171 6.50 -31.65 27.75
CA LYS A 171 7.04 -32.58 26.74
C LYS A 171 6.82 -34.05 27.12
N GLY A 172 6.91 -34.39 28.41
CA GLY A 172 6.56 -35.72 28.93
C GLY A 172 5.08 -36.06 28.77
N LEU A 173 4.20 -35.09 29.03
CA LEU A 173 2.75 -35.20 28.85
C LEU A 173 2.39 -35.47 27.38
N PHE A 174 2.95 -34.69 26.44
CA PHE A 174 2.74 -34.89 25.01
C PHE A 174 3.25 -36.26 24.53
N ARG A 175 4.40 -36.72 25.04
CA ARG A 175 4.93 -38.05 24.69
C ARG A 175 4.01 -39.20 25.16
N ASN A 176 3.30 -39.01 26.28
CA ASN A 176 2.36 -40.00 26.80
C ASN A 176 1.00 -39.95 26.09
N LEU A 177 0.58 -38.77 25.62
CA LEU A 177 -0.67 -38.59 24.85
C LEU A 177 -0.64 -39.27 23.48
N PHE A 178 0.55 -39.45 22.88
CA PHE A 178 0.72 -40.13 21.59
C PHE A 178 1.30 -41.55 21.69
N ARG A 179 1.41 -42.10 22.91
CA ARG A 179 1.74 -43.52 23.07
C ARG A 179 0.49 -44.32 22.70
N LYS A 180 0.49 -44.84 21.48
CA LYS A 180 -0.48 -45.82 20.96
C LYS A 180 -0.71 -46.90 22.03
N ARG A 181 -1.97 -47.12 22.41
CA ARG A 181 -2.39 -48.29 23.19
C ARG A 181 -2.07 -49.57 22.42
#